data_AF-A0A6A5XBQ0-F1
#
_entry.id   AF-A0A6A5XBQ0-F1
#
_cell.length_a   1.000
_cell.length_b   1.000
_cell.length_c   1.000
_cell.angle_alpha   90.00
_cell.angle_beta   90.00
_cell.angle_gamma   90.00
#
_symmetry.space_group_name_H-M   'P 1'
#
loop_
_entity.id
_entity.type
_entity.pdbx_description
1 polymer ?
#
loop_
_entity_poly.entity_id
_entity_poly.type
_entity_poly.pdbx_seq_one_letter_code
_entity_poly.pdbx_strand_id
1 'polypeptide(L)'
;MQFTLLITALMGTLATSLPTPSNDLTIRQDTYEPKSPNLGAYLYKSPNLTGSRVPEDKTPITGTSYCVNLDQLYGSWDRATRSLVVYPGFKCYFYTEQGCEQGRKFWLGKKADYGVKKTLIKDFDGKIRSVVCRPL
;
A
#
# COMPACT_ATOMS: atom_id res chain seq x y z
N MET A 1 -12.24 4.67 -85.12
CA MET A 1 -13.13 5.02 -83.99
C MET A 1 -12.35 4.82 -82.71
N GLN A 2 -12.30 5.87 -81.91
CA GLN A 2 -11.43 6.09 -80.76
C GLN A 2 -12.09 5.44 -79.53
N PHE A 3 -11.42 4.48 -78.88
CA PHE A 3 -11.92 3.87 -77.64
C PHE A 3 -11.07 4.33 -76.47
N THR A 4 -11.77 4.98 -75.54
CA THR A 4 -11.30 5.70 -74.37
C THR A 4 -10.94 4.75 -73.23
N LEU A 5 -9.84 5.08 -72.53
CA LEU A 5 -9.42 4.54 -71.24
C LEU A 5 -10.46 4.80 -70.15
N LEU A 6 -10.69 3.82 -69.27
CA LEU A 6 -11.30 4.03 -67.95
C LEU A 6 -10.43 3.37 -66.89
N ILE A 7 -9.69 4.22 -66.19
CA ILE A 7 -8.84 3.92 -65.04
C ILE A 7 -9.75 3.84 -63.81
N THR A 8 -9.87 2.67 -63.19
CA THR A 8 -10.54 2.52 -61.89
C THR A 8 -9.60 2.99 -60.78
N ALA A 9 -9.88 4.16 -60.22
CA ALA A 9 -9.19 4.68 -59.05
C ALA A 9 -9.62 3.93 -57.78
N LEU A 10 -8.66 3.29 -57.10
CA LEU A 10 -8.81 2.76 -55.75
C LEU A 10 -8.96 3.97 -54.79
N MET A 11 -10.15 4.18 -54.23
CA MET A 11 -10.32 5.10 -53.11
C MET A 11 -9.84 4.40 -51.83
N GLY A 12 -8.62 4.70 -51.42
CA GLY A 12 -8.11 4.33 -50.10
C GLY A 12 -8.77 5.20 -49.03
N THR A 13 -9.58 4.59 -48.18
CA THR A 13 -10.09 5.22 -46.95
C THR A 13 -8.94 5.43 -45.97
N LEU A 14 -8.55 6.69 -45.75
CA LEU A 14 -7.72 7.07 -44.61
C LEU A 14 -8.57 6.93 -43.35
N ALA A 15 -8.34 5.86 -42.59
CA ALA A 15 -8.80 5.78 -41.21
C ALA A 15 -8.02 6.82 -40.38
N THR A 16 -8.64 7.96 -40.11
CA THR A 16 -8.14 8.92 -39.13
C THR A 16 -8.32 8.29 -37.76
N SER A 17 -7.23 7.75 -37.19
CA SER A 17 -7.22 7.41 -35.76
C SER A 17 -7.32 8.71 -34.98
N LEU A 18 -8.46 8.89 -34.28
CA LEU A 18 -8.55 9.93 -33.27
C LEU A 18 -7.48 9.65 -32.20
N PRO A 19 -6.72 10.65 -31.75
CA PRO A 19 -5.93 10.50 -30.54
C PRO A 19 -6.94 10.24 -29.40
N THR A 20 -6.92 9.01 -28.88
CA THR A 20 -7.51 8.73 -27.57
C THR A 20 -6.91 9.73 -26.59
N PRO A 21 -7.71 10.46 -25.80
CA PRO A 21 -7.18 11.17 -24.65
C PRO A 21 -6.61 10.10 -23.72
N SER A 22 -5.30 9.93 -23.79
CA SER A 22 -4.53 9.28 -22.74
C SER A 22 -4.77 10.15 -21.51
N ASN A 23 -5.69 9.70 -20.65
CA ASN A 23 -5.71 10.16 -19.27
C ASN A 23 -4.41 9.65 -18.65
N ASP A 24 -3.31 10.34 -18.96
CA ASP A 24 -2.08 10.27 -18.24
C ASP A 24 -2.38 10.85 -16.87
N LEU A 25 -2.90 10.00 -16.00
CA LEU A 25 -2.87 10.20 -14.57
C LEU A 25 -1.39 10.15 -14.18
N THR A 26 -0.69 11.25 -14.41
CA THR A 26 0.54 11.55 -13.69
C THR A 26 0.10 11.68 -12.24
N ILE A 27 0.12 10.57 -11.50
CA ILE A 27 -0.10 10.55 -10.05
C ILE A 27 1.07 11.37 -9.50
N ARG A 28 0.83 12.67 -9.30
CA ARG A 28 1.71 13.52 -8.51
C ARG A 28 1.84 12.83 -7.17
N GLN A 29 3.06 12.47 -6.84
CA GLN A 29 3.48 11.85 -5.58
C GLN A 29 3.42 12.89 -4.44
N ASP A 30 2.33 13.65 -4.36
CA ASP A 30 2.08 14.75 -3.44
C ASP A 30 0.67 14.64 -2.82
N THR A 31 0.09 13.45 -2.76
CA THR A 31 -1.03 13.25 -1.82
C THR A 31 -0.42 13.16 -0.43
N TYR A 32 -0.18 14.33 0.18
CA TYR A 32 -0.07 14.45 1.63
C TYR A 32 -1.38 13.90 2.20
N GLU A 33 -1.38 12.61 2.50
CA GLU A 33 -2.43 12.01 3.30
C GLU A 33 -2.35 12.73 4.65
N PRO A 34 -3.38 13.53 5.03
CA PRO A 34 -3.32 14.30 6.25
C PRO A 34 -2.99 13.33 7.38
N LYS A 35 -1.88 13.61 8.07
CA LYS A 35 -1.38 12.81 9.18
C LYS A 35 -2.50 12.74 10.20
N SER A 36 -3.32 11.68 10.13
CA SER A 36 -4.40 11.49 11.09
C SER A 36 -3.74 11.52 12.46
N PRO A 37 -4.19 12.37 13.40
CA PRO A 37 -3.51 12.56 14.67
C PRO A 37 -3.35 11.24 15.45
N ASN A 38 -4.15 10.23 15.08
CA ASN A 38 -4.17 8.90 15.69
C ASN A 38 -3.59 7.80 14.79
N LEU A 39 -2.83 8.11 13.73
CA LEU A 39 -2.17 7.11 12.90
C LEU A 39 -0.86 6.65 13.57
N GLY A 40 -0.87 5.45 14.15
CA GLY A 40 0.29 4.87 14.82
C GLY A 40 1.29 4.25 13.84
N ALA A 41 0.80 3.50 12.85
CA ALA A 41 1.65 2.82 11.87
C ALA A 41 0.95 2.57 10.54
N TYR A 42 1.72 2.29 9.51
CA TYR A 42 1.29 1.63 8.28
C TYR A 42 2.00 0.28 8.16
N LEU A 43 1.24 -0.76 7.86
CA LEU A 43 1.75 -2.09 7.51
C LEU A 43 1.60 -2.32 6.01
N TYR A 44 2.52 -3.07 5.41
CA TYR A 44 2.52 -3.39 3.98
C TYR A 44 2.69 -4.89 3.76
N LYS A 45 1.99 -5.45 2.78
CA LYS A 45 2.13 -6.86 2.36
C LYS A 45 3.35 -7.13 1.49
N SER A 46 4.04 -6.09 1.05
CA SER A 46 5.27 -6.19 0.26
C SER A 46 6.47 -5.60 1.02
N PRO A 47 7.71 -6.05 0.73
CA PRO A 47 8.91 -5.36 1.16
C PRO A 47 8.98 -3.92 0.63
N ASN A 48 9.95 -3.16 1.14
CA ASN A 48 10.29 -1.79 0.73
C ASN A 48 9.14 -0.78 0.79
N LEU A 49 8.18 -0.96 1.70
CA LEU A 49 7.02 -0.07 1.87
C LEU A 49 6.21 0.10 0.57
N THR A 50 6.16 -0.97 -0.24
CA THR A 50 5.45 -0.97 -1.52
C THR A 50 4.00 -1.42 -1.34
N GLY A 51 3.10 -0.77 -2.08
CA GLY A 51 1.66 -1.03 -2.02
C GLY A 51 0.88 0.28 -1.91
N SER A 52 -0.15 0.44 -2.74
CA SER A 52 -0.90 1.69 -2.83
C SER A 52 -2.33 1.56 -2.31
N ARG A 53 -2.92 0.37 -2.38
CA ARG A 53 -4.32 0.14 -2.06
C ARG A 53 -4.53 -0.18 -0.58
N VAL A 54 -5.61 0.36 -0.01
CA VAL A 54 -6.02 0.19 1.38
C VAL A 54 -7.39 -0.49 1.40
N PRO A 55 -7.57 -1.63 2.10
CA PRO A 55 -6.58 -2.35 2.91
C PRO A 55 -5.79 -3.42 2.12
N GLU A 56 -5.89 -3.51 0.79
CA GLU A 56 -5.41 -4.69 0.05
C GLU A 56 -3.89 -4.87 0.13
N ASP A 57 -3.12 -3.80 -0.09
CA ASP A 57 -1.65 -3.83 -0.14
C ASP A 57 -1.01 -3.23 1.12
N LYS A 58 -1.65 -2.22 1.71
CA LYS A 58 -1.24 -1.54 2.94
C LYS A 58 -2.44 -1.29 3.86
N THR A 59 -2.25 -1.27 5.18
CA THR A 59 -3.33 -0.96 6.12
C THR A 59 -2.86 -0.05 7.27
N PRO A 60 -3.66 0.96 7.67
CA PRO A 60 -3.32 1.85 8.77
C PRO A 60 -3.63 1.20 10.13
N ILE A 61 -2.72 1.36 11.09
CA ILE A 61 -2.91 0.96 12.48
C ILE A 61 -3.11 2.20 13.33
N THR A 62 -4.21 2.24 14.08
CA THR A 62 -4.52 3.38 14.93
C THR A 62 -3.67 3.36 16.22
N GLY A 63 -3.34 4.54 16.74
CA GLY A 63 -2.53 4.79 17.92
C GLY A 63 -3.36 4.84 19.21
N THR A 64 -4.19 3.84 19.43
CA THR A 64 -5.34 3.85 20.36
C THR A 64 -5.16 2.92 21.56
N SER A 65 -3.97 2.32 21.73
CA SER A 65 -3.61 1.40 22.81
C SER A 65 -4.39 0.08 22.90
N TYR A 66 -5.39 -0.16 22.05
CA TYR A 66 -6.08 -1.45 21.98
C TYR A 66 -5.34 -2.44 21.08
N CYS A 67 -5.56 -3.74 21.34
CA CYS A 67 -5.02 -4.79 20.49
C CYS A 67 -5.80 -4.90 19.19
N VAL A 68 -5.10 -4.80 18.08
CA VAL A 68 -5.63 -5.01 16.73
C VAL A 68 -5.24 -6.41 16.27
N ASN A 69 -6.23 -7.29 16.09
CA ASN A 69 -6.06 -8.53 15.33
C ASN A 69 -6.19 -8.21 13.84
N LEU A 70 -5.11 -8.38 13.09
CA LEU A 70 -5.01 -7.84 11.73
C LEU A 70 -6.04 -8.46 10.78
N ASP A 71 -6.20 -9.78 10.84
CA ASP A 71 -7.12 -10.48 9.95
C ASP A 71 -8.59 -10.19 10.29
N GLN A 72 -8.91 -10.01 11.58
CA GLN A 72 -10.26 -9.72 12.03
C GLN A 72 -10.74 -8.32 11.59
N LEU A 73 -9.84 -7.33 11.59
CA LEU A 73 -10.20 -5.96 11.23
C LEU A 73 -10.04 -5.65 9.74
N TYR A 74 -9.04 -6.24 9.08
CA TYR A 74 -8.67 -5.84 7.73
C TYR A 74 -8.83 -6.93 6.68
N GLY A 75 -9.06 -8.20 7.08
CA GLY A 75 -9.27 -9.34 6.20
C GLY A 75 -8.07 -9.70 5.31
N SER A 76 -7.73 -11.00 5.19
CA SER A 76 -6.58 -11.44 4.38
C SER A 76 -5.27 -10.77 4.79
N TRP A 77 -5.14 -10.43 6.08
CA TRP A 77 -3.96 -9.81 6.68
C TRP A 77 -3.24 -10.75 7.65
N ASP A 78 -3.79 -11.94 7.91
CA ASP A 78 -3.07 -12.96 8.65
C ASP A 78 -1.72 -13.24 8.00
N ARG A 79 -0.63 -13.05 8.76
CA ARG A 79 0.73 -13.40 8.31
C ARG A 79 1.14 -12.72 7.00
N ALA A 80 0.56 -11.56 6.68
CA ALA A 80 0.77 -10.89 5.41
C ALA A 80 1.84 -9.79 5.47
N THR A 81 2.11 -9.21 6.64
CA THR A 81 3.01 -8.06 6.77
C THR A 81 4.46 -8.40 6.45
N ARG A 82 5.09 -7.61 5.56
CA ARG A 82 6.49 -7.75 5.13
C ARG A 82 7.35 -6.53 5.40
N SER A 83 6.72 -5.36 5.49
CA SER A 83 7.37 -4.10 5.83
C SER A 83 6.41 -3.18 6.56
N LEU A 84 6.95 -2.20 7.29
CA LEU A 84 6.15 -1.29 8.11
C LEU A 84 6.85 0.03 8.40
N VAL A 85 6.03 1.03 8.73
CA VAL A 85 6.45 2.32 9.27
C VAL A 85 5.60 2.66 10.50
N VAL A 86 6.25 3.12 11.57
CA VAL A 86 5.64 3.69 12.77
C VAL A 86 5.85 5.20 12.73
N TYR A 87 4.78 5.96 12.94
CA TYR A 87 4.82 7.42 12.89
C TYR A 87 5.47 8.01 14.16
N PRO A 88 6.09 9.21 14.06
CA PRO A 88 6.61 9.92 15.22
C PRO A 88 5.53 10.12 16.28
N GLY A 89 5.92 9.96 17.55
CA GLY A 89 5.03 10.10 18.69
C GLY A 89 4.30 8.81 19.07
N PHE A 90 4.61 7.69 18.41
CA PHE A 90 4.02 6.40 18.73
C PHE A 90 5.08 5.31 18.94
N LYS A 91 4.71 4.32 19.75
CA LYS A 91 5.40 3.05 19.93
C LYS A 91 4.43 1.92 19.65
N CYS A 92 4.78 1.09 18.67
CA CYS A 92 4.00 -0.07 18.29
C CYS A 92 4.69 -1.35 18.69
N TYR A 93 3.92 -2.30 19.22
CA TYR A 93 4.34 -3.67 19.50
C TYR A 93 3.66 -4.60 18.51
N PHE A 94 4.43 -5.48 17.89
CA PHE A 94 3.98 -6.43 16.88
C PHE A 94 4.18 -7.85 17.40
N TYR A 95 3.15 -8.68 17.24
CA TYR A 95 3.08 -10.02 17.77
C TYR A 95 2.87 -11.03 16.66
N THR A 96 3.47 -12.21 16.84
CA THR A 96 3.32 -13.34 15.91
C THR A 96 2.05 -14.15 16.15
N GLU A 97 1.34 -13.90 17.24
CA GLU A 97 0.05 -14.51 17.55
C GLU A 97 -1.07 -13.48 17.65
N GLN A 98 -2.32 -13.94 17.55
CA GLN A 98 -3.49 -13.11 17.79
C GLN A 98 -3.61 -12.76 19.28
N GLY A 99 -4.35 -11.70 19.59
CA GLY A 99 -4.69 -11.31 20.95
C GLY A 99 -3.69 -10.37 21.64
N CYS A 100 -2.54 -10.07 21.02
CA CYS A 100 -1.44 -9.30 21.60
C CYS A 100 -0.92 -9.92 22.92
N GLU A 101 0.30 -9.55 23.32
CA GLU A 101 0.95 -10.09 24.52
C GLU A 101 1.17 -11.61 24.49
N GLN A 102 0.98 -12.23 23.33
CA GLN A 102 1.17 -13.66 23.07
C GLN A 102 2.24 -13.87 21.99
N GLY A 103 2.94 -15.01 22.07
CA GLY A 103 3.97 -15.39 21.12
C GLY A 103 5.18 -14.45 21.11
N ARG A 104 5.91 -14.45 19.98
CA ARG A 104 7.09 -13.58 19.80
C ARG A 104 6.65 -12.14 19.59
N LYS A 105 7.39 -11.21 20.20
CA LYS A 105 7.15 -9.77 20.17
C LYS A 105 8.38 -9.00 19.72
N PHE A 106 8.18 -7.95 18.92
CA PHE A 106 9.14 -6.86 18.80
C PHE A 106 8.40 -5.52 18.84
N TRP A 107 9.15 -4.43 18.99
CA TRP A 107 8.59 -3.10 19.01
C TRP A 107 9.37 -2.14 18.11
N LEU A 108 8.70 -1.08 17.69
CA LEU A 108 9.28 0.00 16.90
C LEU A 108 8.57 1.32 17.23
N GLY A 109 9.29 2.44 17.17
CA GLY A 109 8.72 3.78 17.38
C GLY A 109 9.63 4.71 18.18
N LYS A 110 9.48 6.01 17.97
CA LYS A 110 10.26 7.09 18.61
C LYS A 110 9.39 8.35 18.74
N LYS A 111 9.76 9.26 19.66
CA LYS A 111 9.00 10.49 19.91
C LYS A 111 9.04 11.48 18.73
N ALA A 112 10.22 11.67 18.13
CA ALA A 112 10.45 12.69 17.10
C ALA A 112 10.60 12.14 15.67
N ASP A 113 10.80 10.84 15.51
CA ASP A 113 11.17 10.23 14.22
C ASP A 113 10.29 9.03 13.84
N TYR A 114 10.27 8.74 12.55
CA TYR A 114 9.67 7.53 12.03
C TYR A 114 10.48 6.29 12.43
N GLY A 115 9.77 5.24 12.83
CA GLY A 115 10.33 3.90 12.92
C GLY A 115 10.11 3.16 11.62
N VAL A 116 11.16 2.90 10.83
CA VAL A 116 11.00 2.27 9.51
C VAL A 116 11.62 0.87 9.48
N LYS A 117 10.88 -0.09 8.94
CA LYS A 117 11.38 -1.41 8.53
C LYS A 117 10.95 -1.70 7.11
N LYS A 118 11.84 -1.38 6.15
CA LYS A 118 11.66 -1.73 4.72
C LYS A 118 11.61 -3.24 4.50
N THR A 119 12.27 -4.01 5.35
CA THR A 119 12.17 -5.47 5.36
C THR A 119 12.12 -5.94 6.81
N LEU A 120 11.19 -6.84 7.12
CA LEU A 120 11.13 -7.48 8.42
C LEU A 120 12.20 -8.56 8.56
N ILE A 121 12.67 -8.77 9.79
CA ILE A 121 13.56 -9.89 10.09
C ILE A 121 12.81 -11.22 9.89
N LYS A 122 13.53 -12.30 9.57
CA LYS A 122 12.97 -13.65 9.28
C LYS A 122 11.96 -14.16 10.31
N ASP A 123 12.08 -13.70 11.54
CA ASP A 123 11.23 -14.08 12.66
C ASP A 123 9.85 -13.42 12.68
N PHE A 124 9.68 -12.31 11.94
CA PHE A 124 8.43 -11.55 11.87
C PHE A 124 7.93 -11.35 10.44
N ASP A 125 8.78 -11.54 9.44
CA ASP A 125 8.40 -11.44 8.03
C ASP A 125 7.30 -12.44 7.65
N GLY A 126 6.12 -11.92 7.32
CA GLY A 126 4.89 -12.69 7.10
C GLY A 126 4.49 -13.55 8.30
N LYS A 127 4.70 -13.05 9.51
CA LYS A 127 4.31 -13.75 10.74
C LYS A 127 3.54 -12.88 11.71
N ILE A 128 3.48 -11.56 11.50
CA ILE A 128 2.72 -10.65 12.37
C ILE A 128 1.22 -10.96 12.21
N ARG A 129 0.52 -11.09 13.35
CA ARG A 129 -0.92 -11.39 13.41
C ARG A 129 -1.69 -10.36 14.24
N SER A 130 -1.04 -9.73 15.22
CA SER A 130 -1.63 -8.63 15.97
C SER A 130 -0.64 -7.51 16.28
N VAL A 131 -1.19 -6.32 16.54
CA VAL A 131 -0.43 -5.09 16.79
C VAL A 131 -1.13 -4.22 17.82
N VAL A 132 -0.37 -3.49 18.62
CA VAL A 132 -0.87 -2.39 19.44
C VAL A 132 0.06 -1.20 19.33
N CYS A 133 -0.48 -0.03 19.03
CA CYS A 133 0.26 1.24 18.98
C CYS A 133 -0.20 2.15 20.12
N ARG A 134 0.76 2.74 20.84
CA ARG A 134 0.53 3.65 21.96
C ARG A 134 1.26 4.97 21.72
N PRO A 135 0.70 6.12 22.11
CA PRO A 135 1.44 7.39 22.14
C PRO A 135 2.69 7.32 23.03
N LEU A 136 3.72 8.11 22.70
CA LEU A 136 5.00 8.24 23.41
C LEU A 136 5.17 9.58 24.12
#